data_AF-A0A0Q8ED47-F1
#
_entry.id   AF-A0A0Q8ED47-F1
#
_cell.length_a   1.000
_cell.length_b   1.000
_cell.length_c   1.000
_cell.angle_alpha   90.00
_cell.angle_beta   90.00
_cell.angle_gamma   90.00
#
_symmetry.space_group_name_H-M   'P 1'
#
loop_
_entity.id
_entity.type
_entity.pdbx_description
1 polymer ?
#
loop_
_entity_poly.entity_id
_entity_poly.type
_entity_poly.pdbx_seq_one_letter_code
_entity_poly.pdbx_strand_id
1 'polypeptide(L)'
;MLSKGNQTKPPLNQAELRQCVSLDDEMERQRKAYNVQVRESNDLVKQQAQIRGELDQMKMAIEAGESFRMDAYNAKIEEYNEIGDRHDDYKLRMAEISEKQRLAAEEYNLTCAGRSFLNADLLKIKRPKK
;
A
#
# COMPACT_ATOMS: atom_id res chain seq x y z
N MET A 1 -46.24 8.26 -15.44
CA MET A 1 -44.86 8.57 -15.88
C MET A 1 -44.20 7.27 -16.26
N LEU A 2 -43.91 7.07 -17.55
CA LEU A 2 -43.29 5.85 -18.06
C LEU A 2 -41.83 5.82 -17.62
N SER A 3 -41.53 4.94 -16.65
CA SER A 3 -40.16 4.71 -16.17
C SER A 3 -39.34 4.16 -17.33
N LYS A 4 -38.38 4.94 -17.81
CA LYS A 4 -37.43 4.52 -18.84
C LYS A 4 -36.72 3.28 -18.32
N GLY A 5 -36.85 2.17 -19.04
CA GLY A 5 -36.27 0.89 -18.68
C GLY A 5 -34.80 1.03 -18.32
N ASN A 6 -34.43 0.49 -17.16
CA ASN A 6 -33.05 0.12 -16.89
C ASN A 6 -32.63 -0.81 -18.02
N GLN A 7 -31.93 -0.27 -19.04
CA GLN A 7 -31.18 -1.11 -19.96
C GLN A 7 -30.07 -1.74 -19.14
N THR A 8 -30.36 -2.90 -18.57
CA THR A 8 -29.36 -3.81 -18.04
C THR A 8 -28.41 -4.10 -19.20
N LYS A 9 -27.18 -3.56 -19.12
CA LYS A 9 -26.10 -3.94 -20.02
C LYS A 9 -26.09 -5.48 -20.13
N PRO A 10 -25.81 -6.06 -21.31
CA PRO A 10 -25.81 -7.51 -21.48
C PRO A 10 -24.88 -8.18 -20.45
N PRO A 11 -24.94 -9.50 -20.22
CA PRO A 11 -23.93 -10.17 -19.41
C PRO A 11 -22.52 -9.93 -19.96
N LEU A 12 -21.50 -9.95 -19.09
CA LEU A 12 -20.10 -9.89 -19.53
C LEU A 12 -19.81 -11.06 -20.47
N ASN A 13 -19.21 -10.78 -21.61
CA ASN A 13 -18.66 -11.81 -22.46
C ASN A 13 -17.38 -12.38 -21.83
N GLN A 14 -16.85 -13.46 -22.40
CA GLN A 14 -15.69 -14.15 -21.82
C GLN A 14 -14.44 -13.26 -21.76
N ALA A 15 -14.23 -12.36 -22.71
CA ALA A 15 -13.07 -11.47 -22.72
C ALA A 15 -13.20 -10.38 -21.65
N GLU A 16 -14.36 -9.73 -21.54
CA GLU A 16 -14.65 -8.75 -20.48
C GLU A 16 -14.53 -9.40 -19.10
N LEU A 17 -15.07 -10.62 -18.92
CA LEU A 17 -14.95 -11.35 -17.67
C LEU A 17 -13.50 -11.70 -17.31
N ARG A 18 -12.64 -12.00 -18.30
CA ARG A 18 -11.20 -12.20 -18.07
C ARG A 18 -10.52 -10.92 -17.60
N GLN A 19 -10.86 -9.79 -18.22
CA GLN A 19 -10.35 -8.48 -17.81
C GLN A 19 -10.77 -8.16 -16.37
N CYS A 20 -12.02 -8.42 -16.01
CA CYS A 20 -12.52 -8.23 -14.64
C CYS A 20 -11.76 -9.08 -13.62
N VAL A 21 -11.52 -10.36 -13.92
CA VAL A 21 -10.72 -11.25 -13.05
C VAL A 21 -9.28 -10.74 -12.95
N SER A 22 -8.69 -10.28 -14.05
CA SER A 22 -7.32 -9.74 -14.06
C SER A 22 -7.17 -8.48 -13.20
N LEU A 23 -8.15 -7.57 -13.26
CA LEU A 23 -8.19 -6.35 -12.45
C LEU A 23 -8.38 -6.69 -10.95
N ASP A 24 -9.23 -7.65 -10.63
CA ASP A 24 -9.41 -8.15 -9.25
C ASP A 24 -8.11 -8.74 -8.69
N ASP A 25 -7.44 -9.60 -9.46
CA ASP A 25 -6.15 -10.18 -9.10
C ASP A 25 -5.06 -9.09 -8.97
N GLU A 26 -5.09 -8.05 -9.80
CA GLU A 26 -4.16 -6.93 -9.74
C GLU A 26 -4.35 -6.10 -8.46
N MET A 27 -5.58 -5.77 -8.11
CA MET A 27 -5.90 -5.07 -6.86
C MET A 27 -5.46 -5.87 -5.64
N GLU A 28 -5.64 -7.19 -5.64
CA GLU A 28 -5.18 -8.05 -4.53
C GLU A 28 -3.65 -8.13 -4.47
N ARG A 29 -2.94 -8.17 -5.60
CA ARG A 29 -1.46 -8.08 -5.63
C ARG A 29 -0.97 -6.75 -5.06
N GLN A 30 -1.60 -5.64 -5.45
CA GLN A 30 -1.25 -4.31 -4.95
C GLN A 30 -1.52 -4.18 -3.45
N ARG A 31 -2.66 -4.70 -2.96
CA ARG A 31 -2.96 -4.74 -1.52
C ARG A 31 -1.90 -5.49 -0.73
N LYS A 32 -1.44 -6.66 -1.23
CA LYS A 32 -0.36 -7.42 -0.59
C LYS A 32 0.95 -6.63 -0.58
N ALA A 33 1.31 -6.02 -1.71
CA ALA A 33 2.52 -5.19 -1.80
C ALA A 33 2.46 -3.99 -0.83
N TYR A 34 1.32 -3.31 -0.74
CA TYR A 34 1.10 -2.21 0.21
C TYR A 34 1.32 -2.66 1.65
N ASN A 35 0.73 -3.80 2.04
CA ASN A 35 0.88 -4.34 3.39
C ASN A 35 2.33 -4.68 3.76
N VAL A 36 3.14 -5.13 2.79
CA VAL A 36 4.59 -5.32 3.01
C VAL A 36 5.25 -3.98 3.33
N GLN A 37 4.99 -2.94 2.54
CA GLN A 37 5.55 -1.60 2.77
C GLN A 37 5.12 -1.02 4.12
N VAL A 38 3.84 -1.19 4.52
CA VAL A 38 3.34 -0.76 5.83
C VAL A 38 4.10 -1.43 6.97
N ARG A 39 4.35 -2.74 6.87
CA ARG A 39 5.08 -3.47 7.91
C ARG A 39 6.50 -2.93 8.06
N GLU A 40 7.21 -2.77 6.95
CA GLU A 40 8.59 -2.26 6.92
C GLU A 40 8.65 -0.80 7.43
N SER A 41 7.71 0.03 7.01
CA SER A 41 7.54 1.42 7.48
C SER A 41 7.32 1.48 9.00
N ASN A 42 6.45 0.62 9.55
CA ASN A 42 6.16 0.58 10.98
C ASN A 42 7.37 0.15 11.81
N ASP A 43 8.20 -0.75 11.29
CA ASP A 43 9.41 -1.18 11.99
C ASP A 43 10.46 -0.05 12.05
N LEU A 44 10.55 0.80 11.00
CA LEU A 44 11.37 2.01 11.05
C LEU A 44 10.83 3.05 12.05
N VAL A 45 9.51 3.24 12.13
CA VAL A 45 8.90 4.15 13.13
C VAL A 45 9.25 3.72 14.55
N LYS A 46 9.25 2.41 14.84
CA LYS A 46 9.67 1.90 16.15
C LYS A 46 11.16 2.17 16.42
N GLN A 47 12.01 1.98 15.42
CA GLN A 47 13.45 2.28 15.53
C GLN A 47 13.69 3.77 15.80
N GLN A 48 13.01 4.67 15.09
CA GLN A 48 13.08 6.11 15.35
C GLN A 48 12.62 6.46 16.77
N ALA A 49 11.53 5.85 17.24
CA ALA A 49 11.03 6.09 18.60
C ALA A 49 12.04 5.65 19.67
N GLN A 50 12.73 4.53 19.46
CA GLN A 50 13.79 4.06 20.36
C GLN A 50 14.97 5.05 20.37
N ILE A 51 15.49 5.40 19.19
CA ILE A 51 16.64 6.31 19.07
C ILE A 51 16.31 7.69 19.65
N ARG A 52 15.08 8.17 19.46
CA ARG A 52 14.62 9.42 20.08
C ARG A 52 14.73 9.38 21.61
N GLY A 53 14.36 8.26 22.22
CA GLY A 53 14.54 8.09 23.67
C GLY A 53 16.00 8.10 24.11
N GLU A 54 16.90 7.52 23.31
CA GLU A 54 18.36 7.58 23.55
C GLU A 54 18.89 9.02 23.42
N LEU A 55 18.47 9.73 22.37
CA LEU A 55 18.83 11.14 22.14
C LEU A 55 18.36 12.05 23.28
N ASP A 56 17.14 11.85 23.78
CA ASP A 56 16.62 12.62 24.92
C ASP A 56 17.49 12.41 26.17
N GLN A 57 17.90 11.16 26.46
CA GLN A 57 18.80 10.86 27.59
C GLN A 57 20.19 11.47 27.40
N MET A 58 20.76 11.38 26.19
CA MET A 58 22.06 11.96 25.88
C MET A 58 22.03 13.48 26.02
N LYS A 59 20.96 14.13 25.54
CA LYS A 59 20.76 15.57 25.67
C LYS A 59 20.71 16.02 27.13
N MET A 60 19.99 15.29 27.99
CA MET A 60 19.96 15.60 29.43
C MET A 60 21.35 15.50 30.08
N ALA A 61 22.16 14.51 29.69
CA ALA A 61 23.52 14.36 30.21
C ALA A 61 24.44 15.51 29.76
N ILE A 62 24.34 15.91 28.49
CA ILE A 62 25.05 17.07 27.94
C ILE A 62 24.67 18.34 28.71
N GLU A 63 23.37 18.57 28.93
CA GLU A 63 22.85 19.71 29.69
C GLU A 63 23.31 19.69 31.16
N ALA A 64 23.55 18.51 31.73
CA ALA A 64 24.13 18.32 33.06
C ALA A 64 25.66 18.51 33.12
N GLY A 65 26.31 18.80 31.99
CA GLY A 65 27.75 19.11 31.91
C GLY A 65 28.62 18.02 31.29
N GLU A 66 28.05 16.90 30.82
CA GLU A 66 28.78 15.84 30.12
C GLU A 66 29.04 16.18 28.64
N SER A 67 29.64 17.35 28.38
CA SER A 67 29.84 17.88 27.02
C SER A 67 30.71 17.00 26.12
N PHE A 68 31.55 16.13 26.70
CA PHE A 68 32.34 15.13 25.96
C PHE A 68 31.48 14.13 25.18
N ARG A 69 30.16 14.05 25.46
CA ARG A 69 29.22 13.15 24.78
C ARG A 69 28.63 13.74 23.51
N MET A 70 28.99 14.98 23.13
CA MET A 70 28.42 15.62 21.95
C MET A 70 28.67 14.86 20.65
N ASP A 71 29.86 14.29 20.46
CA ASP A 71 30.17 13.55 19.23
C ASP A 71 29.29 12.29 19.11
N ALA A 72 29.08 11.58 20.22
CA ALA A 72 28.18 10.43 20.27
C ALA A 72 26.71 10.83 20.02
N TYR A 73 26.28 11.98 20.54
CA TYR A 73 24.94 12.53 20.26
C TYR A 73 24.77 12.87 18.78
N ASN A 74 25.75 13.53 18.16
CA ASN A 74 25.70 13.89 16.74
C ASN A 74 25.66 12.65 15.85
N ALA A 75 26.48 11.63 16.12
CA ALA A 75 26.42 10.35 15.40
C ALA A 75 25.05 9.66 15.54
N LYS A 76 24.41 9.76 16.70
CA LYS A 76 23.08 9.21 16.94
C LYS A 76 21.98 10.00 16.20
N ILE A 77 22.15 11.32 16.02
CA ILE A 77 21.27 12.14 15.18
C ILE A 77 21.38 11.74 13.71
N GLU A 78 22.59 11.45 13.22
CA GLU A 78 22.80 10.95 11.85
C GLU A 78 22.05 9.63 11.65
N GLU A 79 22.18 8.67 12.57
CA GLU A 79 21.42 7.41 12.55
C GLU A 79 19.90 7.64 12.53
N TYR A 80 19.39 8.57 13.34
CA TYR A 80 17.97 8.93 13.38
C TYR A 80 17.48 9.48 12.03
N ASN A 81 18.28 10.34 11.40
CA ASN A 81 17.97 10.95 10.12
C ASN A 81 17.98 9.93 8.98
N GLU A 82 18.97 9.04 8.93
CA GLU A 82 19.04 7.96 7.93
C GLU A 82 17.82 7.04 7.97
N ILE A 83 17.31 6.74 9.17
CA ILE A 83 16.07 5.97 9.32
C ILE A 83 14.87 6.78 8.82
N GLY A 84 14.88 8.09 9.03
CA GLY A 84 13.87 9.03 8.52
C GLY A 84 13.81 9.02 6.99
N ASP A 85 14.96 9.15 6.33
CA ASP A 85 15.06 9.13 4.88
C ASP A 85 14.53 7.80 4.30
N ARG A 86 14.93 6.68 4.90
CA ARG A 86 14.41 5.34 4.51
C ARG A 86 12.92 5.23 4.73
N HIS A 87 12.37 5.83 5.78
CA HIS A 87 10.94 5.81 6.05
C HIS A 87 10.15 6.62 5.02
N ASP A 88 10.70 7.75 4.57
CA ASP A 88 10.09 8.57 3.53
C ASP A 88 10.05 7.85 2.17
N ASP A 89 11.08 7.07 1.82
CA ASP A 89 11.05 6.18 0.65
C ASP A 89 9.88 5.19 0.68
N TYR A 90 9.58 4.60 1.85
CA TYR A 90 8.43 3.72 2.00
C TYR A 90 7.10 4.44 1.81
N LYS A 91 6.98 5.69 2.28
CA LYS A 91 5.76 6.50 2.05
C LYS A 91 5.54 6.75 0.57
N LEU A 92 6.59 7.07 -0.18
CA LEU A 92 6.51 7.27 -1.63
C LEU A 92 6.04 5.98 -2.33
N ARG A 93 6.63 4.83 -2.01
CA ARG A 93 6.22 3.54 -2.57
C ARG A 93 4.76 3.19 -2.22
N MET A 94 4.35 3.43 -0.99
CA MET A 94 2.96 3.23 -0.56
C MET A 94 1.98 4.11 -1.34
N ALA A 95 2.33 5.38 -1.58
CA ALA A 95 1.52 6.30 -2.38
C ALA A 95 1.39 5.80 -3.83
N GLU A 96 2.49 5.36 -4.45
CA GLU A 96 2.47 4.79 -5.80
C GLU A 96 1.60 3.53 -5.91
N ILE A 97 1.70 2.62 -4.93
CA ILE A 97 0.88 1.40 -4.92
C ILE A 97 -0.60 1.75 -4.73
N SER A 98 -0.91 2.69 -3.84
CA SER A 98 -2.28 3.15 -3.60
C SER A 98 -2.88 3.78 -4.86
N GLU A 99 -2.10 4.54 -5.62
CA GLU A 99 -2.57 5.15 -6.87
C GLU A 99 -2.83 4.10 -7.94
N LYS A 100 -1.94 3.10 -8.10
CA LYS A 100 -2.18 1.97 -9.01
C LYS A 100 -3.44 1.20 -8.63
N GLN A 101 -3.70 1.02 -7.33
CA GLN A 101 -4.92 0.39 -6.83
C GLN A 101 -6.17 1.21 -7.10
N ARG A 102 -6.10 2.54 -6.96
CA ARG A 102 -7.19 3.43 -7.31
C ARG A 102 -7.56 3.31 -8.78
N LEU A 103 -6.56 3.34 -9.68
CA LEU A 103 -6.77 3.22 -11.12
C LEU A 103 -7.39 1.86 -11.51
N ALA A 104 -6.87 0.76 -10.96
CA ALA A 104 -7.43 -0.57 -11.21
C ALA A 104 -8.88 -0.70 -10.69
N ALA A 105 -9.18 -0.12 -9.52
CA ALA A 105 -10.52 -0.10 -8.97
C ALA A 105 -11.49 0.74 -9.80
N GLU A 106 -11.06 1.88 -10.33
CA GLU A 106 -11.86 2.71 -11.24
C GLU A 106 -12.20 1.96 -12.53
N GLU A 107 -11.23 1.29 -13.13
CA GLU A 107 -11.45 0.48 -14.33
C GLU A 107 -12.39 -0.70 -14.06
N TYR A 108 -12.21 -1.38 -12.91
CA TYR A 108 -13.09 -2.45 -12.48
C TYR A 108 -14.52 -1.95 -12.25
N ASN A 109 -14.70 -0.81 -11.61
CA ASN A 109 -16.02 -0.23 -11.37
C ASN A 109 -16.73 0.18 -12.66
N LEU A 110 -15.98 0.72 -13.63
CA LEU A 110 -16.53 1.10 -14.93
C LEU A 110 -16.97 -0.12 -15.75
N THR A 111 -16.18 -1.19 -15.71
CA THR A 111 -16.30 -2.32 -16.66
C THR A 111 -17.07 -3.50 -16.07
N CYS A 112 -16.91 -3.76 -14.78
CA CYS A 112 -17.24 -5.03 -14.14
C CYS A 112 -18.30 -4.91 -13.05
N ALA A 113 -18.29 -3.84 -12.25
CA ALA A 113 -19.17 -3.72 -11.11
C ALA A 113 -20.66 -3.78 -11.50
N GLY A 114 -21.40 -4.64 -10.82
CA GLY A 114 -22.84 -4.83 -11.04
C GLY A 114 -23.22 -5.49 -12.37
N ARG A 115 -22.26 -5.93 -13.20
CA ARG A 115 -22.55 -6.65 -14.43
C ARG A 115 -22.75 -8.14 -14.15
N SER A 116 -23.86 -8.69 -14.65
CA SER A 116 -24.11 -10.12 -14.66
C SER A 116 -23.10 -10.86 -15.54
N PHE A 117 -22.80 -12.12 -15.23
CA PHE A 117 -21.97 -12.98 -16.06
C PHE A 117 -22.47 -14.43 -15.98
N LEU A 118 -22.06 -15.26 -16.93
CA LEU A 118 -22.38 -16.69 -16.92
C LEU A 118 -21.38 -17.45 -16.05
N ASN A 119 -21.86 -18.20 -15.05
CA ASN A 119 -21.00 -19.00 -14.17
C ASN A 119 -20.12 -20.01 -14.93
N ALA A 120 -20.62 -20.56 -16.05
CA ALA A 120 -19.85 -21.45 -16.92
C ALA A 120 -18.60 -20.78 -17.49
N ASP A 121 -18.66 -19.49 -17.82
CA ASP A 121 -17.53 -18.74 -18.35
C ASP A 121 -16.54 -18.35 -17.26
N LEU A 122 -17.03 -18.02 -16.05
CA LEU A 122 -16.17 -17.82 -14.89
C LEU A 122 -15.37 -19.09 -14.55
N LEU A 123 -16.01 -20.25 -14.56
CA LEU A 123 -15.34 -21.54 -14.32
C LEU A 123 -14.28 -21.86 -15.37
N LYS A 124 -14.49 -21.48 -16.64
CA LYS A 124 -13.47 -21.65 -17.69
C LYS A 124 -12.26 -20.75 -17.46
N ILE A 125 -12.44 -19.58 -16.85
CA ILE A 125 -11.37 -18.60 -16.58
C ILE A 125 -10.61 -18.96 -15.31
N LYS A 126 -11.31 -19.33 -14.23
CA LYS A 126 -10.71 -19.65 -12.91
C LYS A 126 -10.14 -21.07 -12.80
N ARG A 127 -10.30 -21.93 -13.81
CA ARG A 127 -9.79 -23.30 -13.75
C ARG A 127 -8.26 -23.27 -13.61
N PRO A 128 -7.67 -23.86 -12.55
CA PRO A 128 -6.23 -24.04 -12.47
C PRO A 128 -5.80 -24.89 -13.68
N LYS A 129 -4.76 -24.44 -14.39
CA LYS A 129 -4.12 -25.26 -15.42
C LYS A 129 -3.69 -26.57 -14.74
N LYS A 130 -4.21 -27.69 -15.23
CA LYS A 130 -3.72 -29.03 -14.87
C LYS A 130 -2.28 -29.20 -15.32
#